data_AF-A0A1I7V1B4-F1
#
_entry.id   AF-A0A1I7V1B4-F1
#
_cell.length_a   1.000
_cell.length_b   1.000
_cell.length_c   1.000
_cell.angle_alpha   90.00
_cell.angle_beta   90.00
_cell.angle_gamma   90.00
#
_symmetry.space_group_name_H-M   'P 1'
#
loop_
_entity.id
_entity.type
_entity.pdbx_description
1 polymer ?
#
loop_
_entity_poly.entity_id
_entity_poly.type
_entity_poly.pdbx_seq_one_letter_code
_entity_poly.pdbx_strand_id
1 'polypeptide(L)'
;MFRFLQLPLLCIQEVTDQWDVLEIYNFSLLSKRAKKVAKRNKMGNLTLDFDFRFRSLTFRKNGEAYPELVFEENRFQRRWGIRSFSDVPSFLEATQHFLDVFKCHFEYVRFELKDTLYRETPILLNNWLNGLKTDIKKVVIDSTTQRMFELFMNGFNRNIEDLSVYGDLNSESVTRSNFEIKHSFNSNSSFIKLDLLLNIDTKIIELGHTNLEAKEMNKFLRSWQEGKTNHKLKLFKFTFYIREDMKEVLKDCGAEIMDPRTTKLKSWTLDQGYIWRYGGIHIRRNDGRLAVIQTDQYEYSTEHEDTDPRQLQRYLKALEIWNSEDTSDLWEEREFTVYIF
;
A
#
# COMPACT_ATOMS: atom_id res chain seq x y z
N MET A 1 -25.18 -18.06 36.99
CA MET A 1 -25.62 -16.88 36.22
C MET A 1 -24.94 -15.65 36.81
N PHE A 2 -24.32 -14.80 35.98
CA PHE A 2 -23.59 -13.61 36.46
C PHE A 2 -24.58 -12.54 36.99
N ARG A 3 -24.50 -12.16 38.26
CA ARG A 3 -25.53 -11.32 38.94
C ARG A 3 -25.72 -9.95 38.28
N PHE A 4 -24.65 -9.34 37.75
CA PHE A 4 -24.72 -8.09 37.00
C PHE A 4 -25.68 -8.17 35.80
N LEU A 5 -25.78 -9.33 35.13
CA LEU A 5 -26.73 -9.54 34.03
C LEU A 5 -28.20 -9.67 34.49
N GLN A 6 -28.50 -9.63 35.79
CA GLN A 6 -29.87 -9.62 36.30
C GLN A 6 -30.43 -8.19 36.46
N LEU A 7 -29.56 -7.17 36.39
CA LEU A 7 -29.96 -5.76 36.49
C LEU A 7 -30.82 -5.31 35.28
N PRO A 8 -31.58 -4.20 35.43
CA PRO A 8 -32.20 -3.52 34.30
C PRO A 8 -31.17 -3.17 33.23
N LEU A 9 -31.57 -3.31 31.97
CA LEU A 9 -30.70 -3.10 30.80
C LEU A 9 -29.98 -1.74 30.85
N LEU A 10 -30.66 -0.67 31.26
CA LEU A 10 -30.08 0.67 31.31
C LEU A 10 -28.92 0.74 32.33
N CYS A 11 -29.10 0.19 33.54
CA CYS A 11 -28.04 0.11 34.55
C CYS A 11 -26.83 -0.72 34.07
N ILE A 12 -27.07 -1.78 33.29
CA ILE A 12 -25.99 -2.55 32.66
C ILE A 12 -25.25 -1.68 31.64
N GLN A 13 -25.97 -0.93 30.79
CA GLN A 13 -25.39 -0.09 29.75
C GLN A 13 -24.53 1.03 30.34
N GLU A 14 -25.02 1.76 31.34
CA GLU A 14 -24.27 2.83 32.02
C GLU A 14 -22.93 2.33 32.57
N VAL A 15 -22.90 1.13 33.17
CA VAL A 15 -21.65 0.52 33.66
C VAL A 15 -20.75 0.07 32.51
N THR A 16 -21.30 -0.58 31.46
CA THR A 16 -20.49 -1.04 30.31
C THR A 16 -20.00 0.07 29.41
N ASP A 17 -20.59 1.27 29.47
CA ASP A 17 -20.11 2.46 28.74
C ASP A 17 -18.87 3.09 29.41
N GLN A 18 -18.55 2.72 30.67
CA GLN A 18 -17.31 3.12 31.37
C GLN A 18 -16.14 2.14 31.16
N TRP A 19 -16.38 1.00 30.53
CA TRP A 19 -15.38 -0.06 30.34
C TRP A 19 -14.51 0.17 29.12
N ASP A 20 -13.28 -0.34 29.19
CA ASP A 20 -12.37 -0.33 28.06
C ASP A 20 -12.63 -1.47 27.05
N VAL A 21 -11.90 -1.43 25.93
CA VAL A 21 -12.07 -2.36 24.80
C VAL A 21 -11.89 -3.82 25.24
N LEU A 22 -10.91 -4.08 26.11
CA LEU A 22 -10.58 -5.42 26.57
C LEU A 22 -11.59 -5.92 27.62
N GLU A 23 -12.08 -5.03 28.48
CA GLU A 23 -13.15 -5.34 29.43
C GLU A 23 -14.46 -5.69 28.71
N ILE A 24 -14.86 -4.89 27.72
CA ILE A 24 -16.05 -5.14 26.89
C ILE A 24 -15.92 -6.44 26.10
N TYR A 25 -14.74 -6.72 25.53
CA TYR A 25 -14.45 -7.98 24.84
C TYR A 25 -14.54 -9.18 25.80
N ASN A 26 -13.87 -9.15 26.95
CA ASN A 26 -13.94 -10.25 27.91
C ASN A 26 -15.36 -10.48 28.43
N PHE A 27 -16.12 -9.40 28.66
CA PHE A 27 -17.53 -9.48 29.01
C PHE A 27 -18.38 -10.12 27.90
N SER A 28 -18.13 -9.78 26.63
CA SER A 28 -18.91 -10.32 25.50
C SER A 28 -18.76 -11.83 25.31
N LEU A 29 -17.66 -12.42 25.79
CA LEU A 29 -17.44 -13.88 25.82
C LEU A 29 -18.34 -14.60 26.86
N LEU A 30 -18.78 -13.94 27.93
CA LEU A 30 -19.44 -14.60 29.07
C LEU A 30 -20.82 -15.22 28.74
N SER A 31 -21.57 -14.66 27.78
CA SER A 31 -22.86 -15.22 27.35
C SER A 31 -23.44 -14.51 26.12
N LYS A 32 -24.43 -15.15 25.46
CA LYS A 32 -25.25 -14.51 24.42
C LYS A 32 -25.93 -13.20 24.87
N ARG A 33 -26.28 -13.05 26.16
CA ARG A 33 -26.84 -11.80 26.71
C ARG A 33 -25.75 -10.73 26.84
N ALA A 34 -24.57 -11.09 27.34
CA ALA A 34 -23.43 -10.18 27.43
C ALA A 34 -22.96 -9.69 26.05
N LYS A 35 -22.83 -10.58 25.05
CA LYS A 35 -22.54 -10.19 23.65
C LYS A 35 -23.57 -9.21 23.08
N LYS A 36 -24.87 -9.40 23.38
CA LYS A 36 -25.94 -8.47 22.96
C LYS A 36 -25.87 -7.10 23.64
N VAL A 37 -25.34 -7.02 24.86
CA VAL A 37 -25.10 -5.76 25.57
C VAL A 37 -23.85 -5.08 25.02
N ALA A 38 -22.73 -5.80 24.89
CA ALA A 38 -21.47 -5.28 24.35
C ALA A 38 -21.64 -4.66 22.95
N LYS A 39 -22.42 -5.29 22.06
CA LYS A 39 -22.80 -4.76 20.73
C LYS A 39 -23.59 -3.44 20.74
N ARG A 40 -23.96 -2.90 21.91
CA ARG A 40 -24.66 -1.62 22.11
C ARG A 40 -23.79 -0.53 22.73
N ASN A 41 -22.56 -0.85 23.12
CA ASN A 41 -21.62 0.14 23.63
C ASN A 41 -21.33 1.19 22.54
N LYS A 42 -21.16 2.45 22.95
CA LYS A 42 -21.04 3.62 22.06
C LYS A 42 -19.61 3.86 21.53
N MET A 43 -18.74 2.85 21.53
CA MET A 43 -17.29 3.06 21.36
C MET A 43 -16.86 3.79 20.09
N GLY A 44 -17.63 3.68 19.01
CA GLY A 44 -17.70 4.68 17.91
C GLY A 44 -16.45 4.82 17.03
N ASN A 45 -16.62 4.56 15.73
CA ASN A 45 -15.60 4.79 14.68
C ASN A 45 -14.21 4.25 15.01
N LEU A 46 -14.14 3.10 15.67
CA LEU A 46 -12.88 2.36 15.82
C LEU A 46 -12.46 1.77 14.47
N THR A 47 -11.22 2.00 14.08
CA THR A 47 -10.57 1.21 13.03
C THR A 47 -9.60 0.20 13.64
N LEU A 48 -9.29 -0.83 12.87
CA LEU A 48 -8.59 -2.02 13.30
C LEU A 48 -7.34 -2.27 12.46
N ASP A 49 -6.21 -2.40 13.14
CA ASP A 49 -4.97 -2.93 12.59
C ASP A 49 -4.91 -4.41 12.98
N PHE A 50 -4.91 -5.30 11.99
CA PHE A 50 -4.79 -6.74 12.17
C PHE A 50 -3.38 -7.19 11.79
N ASP A 51 -2.65 -7.80 12.72
CA ASP A 51 -1.35 -8.39 12.44
C ASP A 51 -1.43 -9.92 12.55
N PHE A 52 -1.36 -10.59 11.40
CA PHE A 52 -1.39 -12.05 11.35
C PHE A 52 -0.15 -12.67 11.98
N ARG A 53 1.04 -12.10 11.70
CA ARG A 53 2.33 -12.62 12.16
C ARG A 53 2.40 -12.69 13.68
N PHE A 54 1.88 -11.66 14.33
CA PHE A 54 1.91 -11.49 15.76
C PHE A 54 0.62 -11.91 16.48
N ARG A 55 -0.38 -12.40 15.73
CA ARG A 55 -1.69 -12.85 16.24
C ARG A 55 -2.35 -11.76 17.08
N SER A 56 -2.26 -10.51 16.61
CA SER A 56 -2.59 -9.34 17.41
C SER A 56 -3.49 -8.34 16.70
N LEU A 57 -4.15 -7.51 17.51
CA LEU A 57 -5.04 -6.44 17.10
C LEU A 57 -4.59 -5.14 17.76
N THR A 58 -4.50 -4.07 16.99
CA THR A 58 -4.31 -2.70 17.50
C THR A 58 -5.49 -1.85 17.05
N PHE A 59 -6.09 -1.09 17.96
CA PHE A 59 -7.24 -0.23 17.64
C PHE A 59 -6.79 1.19 17.42
N ARG A 60 -7.47 1.89 16.52
CA ARG A 60 -7.32 3.32 16.35
C ARG A 60 -8.64 4.04 16.57
N LYS A 61 -8.59 5.20 17.22
CA LYS A 61 -9.72 6.12 17.32
C LYS A 61 -9.20 7.53 17.05
N ASN A 62 -9.79 8.22 16.09
CA ASN A 62 -9.37 9.57 15.66
C ASN A 62 -7.86 9.65 15.31
N GLY A 63 -7.26 8.55 14.86
CA GLY A 63 -5.81 8.45 14.55
C GLY A 63 -4.94 7.93 15.69
N GLU A 64 -5.37 8.04 16.95
CA GLU A 64 -4.62 7.56 18.12
C GLU A 64 -4.69 6.05 18.25
N ALA A 65 -3.53 5.40 18.42
CA ALA A 65 -3.42 3.95 18.58
C ALA A 65 -3.51 3.53 20.06
N TYR A 66 -4.36 2.55 20.35
CA TYR A 66 -4.46 1.90 21.65
C TYR A 66 -3.37 0.83 21.83
N PRO A 67 -3.08 0.38 23.07
CA PRO A 67 -2.17 -0.73 23.30
C PRO A 67 -2.57 -2.00 22.53
N GLU A 68 -1.57 -2.66 21.94
CA GLU A 68 -1.72 -3.93 21.21
C GLU A 68 -2.37 -5.01 22.11
N LEU A 69 -3.34 -5.73 21.54
CA LEU A 69 -3.89 -6.94 22.14
C LEU A 69 -3.36 -8.17 21.39
N VAL A 70 -2.64 -9.04 22.11
CA VAL A 70 -2.11 -10.29 21.57
C VAL A 70 -3.08 -11.43 21.90
N PHE A 71 -3.28 -12.36 20.96
CA PHE A 71 -4.10 -13.53 21.17
C PHE A 71 -3.31 -14.66 21.86
N GLU A 72 -3.63 -14.91 23.12
CA GLU A 72 -3.03 -15.97 23.95
C GLU A 72 -4.10 -16.69 24.76
N GLU A 73 -3.95 -18.00 24.96
CA GLU A 73 -4.89 -18.81 25.77
C GLU A 73 -6.34 -18.72 25.27
N ASN A 74 -6.53 -18.71 23.94
CA ASN A 74 -7.81 -18.60 23.26
C ASN A 74 -8.58 -17.28 23.46
N ARG A 75 -7.89 -16.18 23.81
CA ARG A 75 -8.49 -14.84 23.94
C ARG A 75 -7.47 -13.71 23.69
N PHE A 76 -7.96 -12.51 23.41
CA PHE A 76 -7.12 -11.31 23.38
C PHE A 76 -6.75 -10.84 24.79
N GLN A 77 -5.48 -10.46 24.99
CA GLN A 77 -4.92 -10.00 26.26
C GLN A 77 -3.95 -8.82 26.03
N ARG A 78 -3.82 -7.90 27.01
CA ARG A 78 -2.73 -6.90 27.03
C ARG A 78 -1.49 -7.55 27.63
N ARG A 79 -0.50 -7.92 26.81
CA ARG A 79 0.74 -8.53 27.31
C ARG A 79 1.96 -8.02 26.55
N TRP A 80 3.01 -7.71 27.32
CA TRP A 80 4.37 -7.53 26.82
C TRP A 80 5.12 -8.84 27.14
N GLY A 81 5.32 -9.72 26.16
CA GLY A 81 5.82 -11.08 26.45
C GLY A 81 6.08 -11.95 25.23
N ILE A 82 6.66 -13.13 25.47
CA ILE A 82 7.08 -14.09 24.43
C ILE A 82 5.84 -14.63 23.72
N ARG A 83 5.75 -14.35 22.42
CA ARG A 83 4.64 -14.70 21.52
C ARG A 83 4.44 -16.21 21.49
N SER A 84 3.24 -16.67 21.83
CA SER A 84 2.84 -18.08 21.65
C SER A 84 2.37 -18.34 20.22
N PHE A 85 2.72 -19.49 19.65
CA PHE A 85 2.16 -19.94 18.36
C PHE A 85 0.72 -20.45 18.57
N SER A 86 -0.22 -19.51 18.68
CA SER A 86 -1.65 -19.79 18.85
C SER A 86 -2.27 -20.41 17.59
N ASP A 87 -3.22 -21.31 17.78
CA ASP A 87 -4.03 -21.90 16.72
C ASP A 87 -4.71 -20.83 15.82
N VAL A 88 -4.63 -21.02 14.50
CA VAL A 88 -5.07 -20.03 13.51
C VAL A 88 -6.59 -19.92 13.43
N PRO A 89 -7.36 -21.02 13.27
CA PRO A 89 -8.82 -20.99 13.41
C PRO A 89 -9.31 -20.26 14.67
N SER A 90 -8.72 -20.55 15.83
CA SER A 90 -9.08 -19.93 17.11
C SER A 90 -8.82 -18.41 17.12
N PHE A 91 -7.70 -17.96 16.55
CA PHE A 91 -7.40 -16.52 16.37
C PHE A 91 -8.39 -15.83 15.42
N LEU A 92 -8.74 -16.49 14.31
CA LEU A 92 -9.72 -15.95 13.34
C LEU A 92 -11.14 -15.93 13.92
N GLU A 93 -11.55 -16.92 14.71
CA GLU A 93 -12.84 -16.91 15.42
C GLU A 93 -12.90 -15.79 16.47
N ALA A 94 -11.84 -15.62 17.26
CA ALA A 94 -11.76 -14.54 18.24
C ALA A 94 -11.78 -13.15 17.57
N THR A 95 -11.05 -13.00 16.45
CA THR A 95 -11.09 -11.77 15.64
C THR A 95 -12.47 -11.54 15.04
N GLN A 96 -13.11 -12.59 14.52
CA GLN A 96 -14.48 -12.51 14.01
C GLN A 96 -15.44 -12.08 15.11
N HIS A 97 -15.37 -12.66 16.31
CA HIS A 97 -16.17 -12.24 17.47
C HIS A 97 -15.90 -10.78 17.85
N PHE A 98 -14.65 -10.34 17.76
CA PHE A 98 -14.27 -8.96 18.03
C PHE A 98 -14.94 -7.99 17.05
N LEU A 99 -14.75 -8.18 15.74
CA LEU A 99 -15.44 -7.40 14.68
C LEU A 99 -16.95 -7.35 14.91
N ASP A 100 -17.51 -8.50 15.27
CA ASP A 100 -18.93 -8.70 15.52
C ASP A 100 -19.46 -7.87 16.71
N VAL A 101 -18.63 -7.59 17.72
CA VAL A 101 -18.96 -6.79 18.90
C VAL A 101 -18.80 -5.30 18.63
N PHE A 102 -17.65 -4.87 18.11
CA PHE A 102 -17.29 -3.46 18.00
C PHE A 102 -17.67 -2.81 16.66
N LYS A 103 -17.99 -3.60 15.63
CA LYS A 103 -18.34 -3.14 14.26
C LYS A 103 -17.29 -2.21 13.64
N CYS A 104 -16.02 -2.47 13.96
CA CYS A 104 -14.88 -1.74 13.42
C CYS A 104 -14.58 -2.16 11.96
N HIS A 105 -13.85 -1.30 11.26
CA HIS A 105 -13.34 -1.54 9.90
C HIS A 105 -11.81 -1.66 9.90
N PHE A 106 -11.23 -2.39 8.95
CA PHE A 106 -9.77 -2.54 8.93
C PHE A 106 -9.11 -1.33 8.28
N GLU A 107 -8.28 -0.63 9.05
CA GLU A 107 -7.34 0.35 8.50
C GLU A 107 -6.18 -0.39 7.83
N TYR A 108 -5.62 -1.39 8.52
CA TYR A 108 -4.51 -2.20 8.04
C TYR A 108 -4.76 -3.69 8.29
N VAL A 109 -4.44 -4.52 7.30
CA VAL A 109 -4.34 -5.98 7.43
C VAL A 109 -2.94 -6.39 7.02
N ARG A 110 -2.15 -6.88 7.97
CA ARG A 110 -0.72 -7.19 7.83
C ARG A 110 -0.45 -8.70 7.85
N PHE A 111 0.40 -9.15 6.93
CA PHE A 111 0.82 -10.55 6.79
C PHE A 111 2.33 -10.72 6.74
N GLU A 112 2.81 -11.83 7.30
CA GLU A 112 4.06 -12.49 6.89
C GLU A 112 3.70 -13.84 6.24
N LEU A 113 4.08 -14.00 4.97
CA LEU A 113 3.78 -15.12 4.08
C LEU A 113 5.07 -15.87 3.68
N LYS A 114 6.05 -15.96 4.59
CA LYS A 114 7.28 -16.74 4.41
C LYS A 114 7.24 -18.16 5.00
N ASP A 115 6.34 -18.42 5.95
CA ASP A 115 6.42 -19.64 6.76
C ASP A 115 6.02 -20.90 5.96
N THR A 116 6.92 -21.89 5.97
CA THR A 116 6.74 -23.16 5.25
C THR A 116 5.87 -24.17 6.01
N LEU A 117 5.64 -23.93 7.31
CA LEU A 117 4.87 -24.82 8.20
C LEU A 117 3.39 -24.91 7.82
N TYR A 118 2.82 -23.89 7.17
CA TYR A 118 1.40 -23.83 6.84
C TYR A 118 1.17 -23.38 5.39
N ARG A 119 1.41 -24.29 4.43
CA ARG A 119 1.24 -24.04 2.98
C ARG A 119 -0.16 -23.57 2.58
N GLU A 120 -1.17 -23.85 3.39
CA GLU A 120 -2.57 -23.48 3.17
C GLU A 120 -2.94 -22.11 3.79
N THR A 121 -2.02 -21.44 4.50
CA THR A 121 -2.28 -20.15 5.17
C THR A 121 -2.86 -19.08 4.25
N PRO A 122 -2.33 -18.82 3.03
CA PRO A 122 -2.94 -17.83 2.14
C PRO A 122 -4.37 -18.19 1.75
N ILE A 123 -4.68 -19.48 1.59
CA ILE A 123 -6.01 -19.97 1.22
C ILE A 123 -6.99 -19.77 2.38
N LEU A 124 -6.60 -20.19 3.59
CA LEU A 124 -7.41 -20.00 4.81
C LEU A 124 -7.68 -18.51 5.07
N LEU A 125 -6.65 -17.67 4.95
CA LEU A 125 -6.74 -16.22 5.09
C LEU A 125 -7.67 -15.60 4.06
N ASN A 126 -7.47 -15.90 2.77
CA ASN A 126 -8.30 -15.39 1.70
C ASN A 126 -9.77 -15.79 1.88
N ASN A 127 -10.04 -17.06 2.19
CA ASN A 127 -11.40 -17.55 2.46
C ASN A 127 -12.06 -16.79 3.61
N TRP A 128 -11.33 -16.53 4.70
CA TRP A 128 -11.84 -15.74 5.82
C TRP A 128 -12.08 -14.28 5.42
N LEU A 129 -11.08 -13.59 4.87
CA LEU A 129 -11.13 -12.17 4.49
C LEU A 129 -12.21 -11.89 3.45
N ASN A 130 -12.34 -12.74 2.43
CA ASN A 130 -13.39 -12.65 1.40
C ASN A 130 -14.79 -12.83 1.99
N GLY A 131 -14.93 -13.59 3.09
CA GLY A 131 -16.18 -13.78 3.82
C GLY A 131 -16.56 -12.61 4.75
N LEU A 132 -15.66 -11.66 5.00
CA LEU A 132 -15.92 -10.51 5.87
C LEU A 132 -16.80 -9.47 5.16
N LYS A 133 -17.82 -9.01 5.88
CA LYS A 133 -18.65 -7.85 5.48
C LYS A 133 -17.96 -6.51 5.72
N THR A 134 -16.81 -6.54 6.39
CA THR A 134 -16.06 -5.37 6.85
C THR A 134 -15.06 -4.94 5.78
N ASP A 135 -15.07 -3.67 5.40
CA ASP A 135 -14.10 -3.14 4.44
C ASP A 135 -12.65 -3.17 4.94
N ILE A 136 -11.74 -3.39 4.00
CA ILE A 136 -10.29 -3.43 4.19
C ILE A 136 -9.72 -2.26 3.42
N LYS A 137 -9.11 -1.31 4.13
CA LYS A 137 -8.50 -0.14 3.53
C LYS A 137 -7.13 -0.46 2.94
N LYS A 138 -6.17 -0.87 3.77
CA LYS A 138 -4.82 -1.25 3.35
C LYS A 138 -4.48 -2.70 3.65
N VAL A 139 -3.85 -3.37 2.67
CA VAL A 139 -3.16 -4.65 2.87
C VAL A 139 -1.65 -4.43 2.88
N VAL A 140 -0.96 -5.01 3.85
CA VAL A 140 0.50 -5.01 3.94
C VAL A 140 1.00 -6.45 4.01
N ILE A 141 1.93 -6.80 3.14
CA ILE A 141 2.66 -8.06 3.16
C ILE A 141 4.10 -7.69 3.48
N ASP A 142 4.52 -7.81 4.74
CA ASP A 142 5.85 -7.37 5.21
C ASP A 142 6.98 -8.24 4.63
N SER A 143 6.63 -9.46 4.22
CA SER A 143 7.58 -10.55 4.05
C SER A 143 6.84 -11.71 3.36
N THR A 144 7.22 -12.13 2.15
CA THR A 144 6.54 -13.22 1.44
C THR A 144 7.49 -14.07 0.59
N THR A 145 7.12 -15.32 0.33
CA THR A 145 7.62 -16.03 -0.85
C THR A 145 6.74 -15.75 -2.06
N GLN A 146 7.31 -15.86 -3.26
CA GLN A 146 6.58 -15.71 -4.53
C GLN A 146 5.34 -16.61 -4.61
N ARG A 147 5.48 -17.91 -4.33
CA ARG A 147 4.35 -18.87 -4.32
C ARG A 147 3.23 -18.46 -3.35
N MET A 148 3.57 -17.96 -2.17
CA MET A 148 2.57 -17.54 -1.19
C MET A 148 1.91 -16.22 -1.60
N PHE A 149 2.63 -15.34 -2.31
CA PHE A 149 2.10 -14.13 -2.92
C PHE A 149 1.17 -14.46 -4.11
N GLU A 150 1.53 -15.42 -4.98
CA GLU A 150 0.64 -15.94 -6.03
C GLU A 150 -0.66 -16.50 -5.45
N LEU A 151 -0.57 -17.35 -4.42
CA LEU A 151 -1.75 -17.91 -3.74
C LEU A 151 -2.61 -16.81 -3.10
N PHE A 152 -1.96 -15.76 -2.55
CA PHE A 152 -2.67 -14.59 -2.06
C PHE A 152 -3.39 -13.86 -3.20
N MET A 153 -2.67 -13.40 -4.22
CA MET A 153 -3.20 -12.58 -5.33
C MET A 153 -4.30 -13.28 -6.15
N ASN A 154 -4.19 -14.61 -6.31
CA ASN A 154 -5.19 -15.39 -7.03
C ASN A 154 -6.46 -15.66 -6.21
N GLY A 155 -6.33 -15.84 -4.89
CA GLY A 155 -7.45 -16.18 -4.01
C GLY A 155 -8.13 -14.97 -3.33
N PHE A 156 -7.44 -13.83 -3.22
CA PHE A 156 -8.00 -12.61 -2.63
C PHE A 156 -8.91 -11.92 -3.65
N ASN A 157 -10.13 -11.59 -3.25
CA ASN A 157 -11.16 -11.05 -4.15
C ASN A 157 -11.95 -9.91 -3.49
N ARG A 158 -11.24 -8.98 -2.86
CA ARG A 158 -11.83 -7.75 -2.29
C ARG A 158 -11.07 -6.52 -2.77
N ASN A 159 -11.82 -5.49 -3.14
CA ASN A 159 -11.23 -4.21 -3.54
C ASN A 159 -10.68 -3.50 -2.30
N ILE A 160 -9.46 -3.00 -2.43
CA ILE A 160 -8.73 -2.30 -1.36
C ILE A 160 -8.27 -0.92 -1.85
N GLU A 161 -7.95 -0.01 -0.92
CA GLU A 161 -7.38 1.28 -1.29
C GLU A 161 -5.91 1.13 -1.62
N ASP A 162 -5.14 0.54 -0.70
CA ASP A 162 -3.69 0.45 -0.80
C ASP A 162 -3.18 -0.99 -0.63
N LEU A 163 -2.18 -1.36 -1.43
CA LEU A 163 -1.41 -2.59 -1.28
C LEU A 163 0.08 -2.23 -1.08
N SER A 164 0.71 -2.81 -0.07
CA SER A 164 2.16 -2.73 0.16
C SER A 164 2.76 -4.13 0.25
N VAL A 165 3.78 -4.43 -0.56
CA VAL A 165 4.42 -5.76 -0.62
C VAL A 165 5.93 -5.63 -0.47
N TYR A 166 6.46 -6.18 0.61
CA TYR A 166 7.87 -6.20 0.94
C TYR A 166 8.37 -7.65 0.98
N GLY A 167 9.59 -7.90 0.52
CA GLY A 167 10.20 -9.23 0.61
C GLY A 167 11.42 -9.42 -0.29
N ASP A 168 12.53 -9.82 0.32
CA ASP A 168 13.70 -10.33 -0.38
C ASP A 168 13.39 -11.68 -1.04
N LEU A 169 13.36 -11.76 -2.38
CA LEU A 169 13.42 -13.03 -3.11
C LEU A 169 13.67 -12.84 -4.61
N ASN A 170 14.65 -13.57 -5.16
CA ASN A 170 14.97 -13.61 -6.59
C ASN A 170 14.34 -14.85 -7.28
N SER A 171 13.13 -14.74 -7.85
CA SER A 171 12.56 -15.66 -8.86
C SER A 171 11.21 -15.17 -9.43
N GLU A 172 10.61 -15.91 -10.36
CA GLU A 172 9.53 -15.45 -11.27
C GLU A 172 8.28 -16.35 -11.23
N SER A 173 7.03 -15.86 -11.30
CA SER A 173 6.52 -14.46 -11.25
C SER A 173 4.98 -14.43 -11.05
N VAL A 174 4.41 -13.31 -10.60
CA VAL A 174 2.95 -13.07 -10.60
C VAL A 174 2.54 -12.28 -11.85
N THR A 175 1.53 -12.78 -12.57
CA THR A 175 1.07 -12.17 -13.83
C THR A 175 -0.21 -11.33 -13.71
N ARG A 176 -1.09 -11.56 -12.71
CA ARG A 176 -2.39 -10.86 -12.59
C ARG A 176 -2.86 -10.62 -11.15
N SER A 177 -3.71 -9.59 -10.99
CA SER A 177 -4.56 -9.38 -9.82
C SER A 177 -6.01 -9.70 -10.19
N ASN A 178 -6.75 -10.33 -9.27
CA ASN A 178 -8.19 -10.59 -9.43
C ASN A 178 -9.08 -9.49 -8.80
N PHE A 179 -8.48 -8.46 -8.18
CA PHE A 179 -9.17 -7.42 -7.41
C PHE A 179 -8.62 -6.01 -7.70
N GLU A 180 -9.42 -4.98 -7.42
CA GLU A 180 -9.04 -3.58 -7.63
C GLU A 180 -8.18 -3.04 -6.48
N ILE A 181 -7.05 -2.41 -6.82
CA ILE A 181 -6.26 -1.54 -5.94
C ILE A 181 -6.57 -0.10 -6.34
N LYS A 182 -7.32 0.64 -5.52
CA LYS A 182 -7.93 1.92 -5.93
C LYS A 182 -6.99 3.13 -5.88
N HIS A 183 -5.97 3.10 -5.01
CA HIS A 183 -5.20 4.28 -4.65
C HIS A 183 -3.68 4.09 -4.83
N SER A 184 -3.04 3.17 -4.10
CA SER A 184 -1.60 2.93 -4.26
C SER A 184 -1.20 1.45 -4.29
N PHE A 185 -0.26 1.11 -5.17
CA PHE A 185 0.48 -0.14 -5.13
C PHE A 185 1.95 0.17 -4.85
N ASN A 186 2.47 -0.34 -3.74
CA ASN A 186 3.83 -0.08 -3.29
C ASN A 186 4.55 -1.41 -3.12
N SER A 187 5.77 -1.54 -3.61
CA SER A 187 6.58 -2.73 -3.35
C SER A 187 8.05 -2.39 -3.24
N ASN A 188 8.79 -3.14 -2.41
CA ASN A 188 10.25 -3.10 -2.36
C ASN A 188 10.82 -4.49 -2.69
N SER A 189 10.22 -5.15 -3.68
CA SER A 189 10.46 -6.55 -3.99
C SER A 189 10.86 -6.74 -5.45
N SER A 190 12.00 -7.38 -5.67
CA SER A 190 12.59 -7.60 -7.00
C SER A 190 11.80 -8.57 -7.90
N PHE A 191 10.83 -9.31 -7.36
CA PHE A 191 9.98 -10.26 -8.11
C PHE A 191 8.76 -9.62 -8.80
N ILE A 192 8.53 -8.31 -8.64
CA ILE A 192 7.44 -7.61 -9.35
C ILE A 192 7.80 -7.48 -10.83
N LYS A 193 6.95 -8.04 -11.70
CA LYS A 193 7.14 -8.06 -13.15
C LYS A 193 6.21 -7.10 -13.89
N LEU A 194 6.63 -6.74 -15.10
CA LEU A 194 5.89 -5.85 -15.99
C LEU A 194 4.42 -6.25 -16.16
N ASP A 195 4.13 -7.56 -16.32
CA ASP A 195 2.77 -8.06 -16.50
C ASP A 195 1.81 -7.65 -15.37
N LEU A 196 2.26 -7.66 -14.11
CA LEU A 196 1.41 -7.20 -13.00
C LEU A 196 1.12 -5.69 -13.12
N LEU A 197 2.13 -4.90 -13.50
CA LEU A 197 2.02 -3.44 -13.65
C LEU A 197 1.11 -3.04 -14.81
N LEU A 198 1.10 -3.83 -15.89
CA LEU A 198 0.19 -3.64 -17.02
C LEU A 198 -1.26 -4.04 -16.69
N ASN A 199 -1.49 -4.91 -15.71
CA ASN A 199 -2.83 -5.38 -15.33
C ASN A 199 -3.47 -4.60 -14.16
N ILE A 200 -2.72 -3.80 -13.40
CA ILE A 200 -3.29 -2.90 -12.39
C ILE A 200 -3.73 -1.56 -12.99
N ASP A 201 -4.74 -0.95 -12.39
CA ASP A 201 -5.22 0.40 -12.73
C ASP A 201 -5.47 1.18 -11.44
N THR A 202 -4.38 1.71 -10.90
CA THR A 202 -4.29 2.45 -9.63
C THR A 202 -3.81 3.89 -9.88
N LYS A 203 -3.87 4.76 -8.85
CA LYS A 203 -3.42 6.16 -8.97
C LYS A 203 -1.92 6.31 -8.76
N ILE A 204 -1.31 5.45 -7.94
CA ILE A 204 0.08 5.55 -7.52
C ILE A 204 0.75 4.18 -7.59
N ILE A 205 1.93 4.12 -8.20
CA ILE A 205 2.78 2.91 -8.21
C ILE A 205 4.18 3.27 -7.73
N GLU A 206 4.64 2.68 -6.63
CA GLU A 206 6.00 2.87 -6.10
C GLU A 206 6.72 1.53 -6.03
N LEU A 207 7.83 1.40 -6.77
CA LEU A 207 8.66 0.18 -6.81
C LEU A 207 10.08 0.50 -6.37
N GLY A 208 10.42 0.12 -5.15
CA GLY A 208 11.79 0.10 -4.65
C GLY A 208 12.54 -1.15 -5.10
N HIS A 209 13.83 -0.98 -5.40
CA HIS A 209 14.79 -2.03 -5.78
C HIS A 209 14.25 -3.03 -6.82
N THR A 210 13.64 -2.50 -7.89
CA THR A 210 13.10 -3.33 -8.97
C THR A 210 14.21 -3.95 -9.84
N ASN A 211 13.92 -5.15 -10.36
CA ASN A 211 14.72 -5.87 -11.37
C ASN A 211 14.16 -5.69 -12.80
N LEU A 212 13.28 -4.71 -13.02
CA LEU A 212 12.85 -4.37 -14.38
C LEU A 212 14.02 -3.77 -15.18
N GLU A 213 14.16 -4.15 -16.44
CA GLU A 213 15.15 -3.52 -17.34
C GLU A 213 14.61 -2.23 -17.97
N ALA A 214 15.49 -1.35 -18.48
CA ALA A 214 15.09 -0.17 -19.26
C ALA A 214 14.05 -0.47 -20.35
N LYS A 215 14.18 -1.62 -21.02
CA LYS A 215 13.26 -2.08 -22.08
C LYS A 215 11.89 -2.51 -21.55
N GLU A 216 11.80 -2.97 -20.30
CA GLU A 216 10.51 -3.27 -19.67
C GLU A 216 9.82 -1.98 -19.20
N MET A 217 10.59 -1.03 -18.66
CA MET A 217 10.08 0.32 -18.36
C MET A 217 9.59 1.03 -19.63
N ASN A 218 10.34 0.93 -20.74
CA ASN A 218 9.92 1.47 -22.02
C ASN A 218 8.57 0.87 -22.48
N LYS A 219 8.39 -0.46 -22.39
CA LYS A 219 7.11 -1.13 -22.70
C LYS A 219 5.97 -0.63 -21.79
N PHE A 220 6.23 -0.38 -20.51
CA PHE A 220 5.24 0.20 -19.59
C PHE A 220 4.84 1.62 -20.04
N LEU A 221 5.82 2.49 -20.29
CA LEU A 221 5.61 3.87 -20.76
C LEU A 221 4.85 3.92 -22.09
N ARG A 222 5.24 3.09 -23.06
CA ARG A 222 4.58 2.96 -24.37
C ARG A 222 3.16 2.44 -24.25
N SER A 223 2.91 1.45 -23.38
CA SER A 223 1.56 0.94 -23.10
C SER A 223 0.66 2.01 -22.44
N TRP A 224 1.21 2.81 -21.53
CA TRP A 224 0.51 3.96 -20.97
C TRP A 224 0.26 5.04 -22.03
N GLN A 225 1.25 5.38 -22.85
CA GLN A 225 1.18 6.38 -23.93
C GLN A 225 0.13 6.02 -25.00
N GLU A 226 0.00 4.73 -25.30
CA GLU A 226 -1.01 4.19 -26.21
C GLU A 226 -2.41 4.10 -25.56
N GLY A 227 -2.54 4.45 -24.27
CA GLY A 227 -3.79 4.42 -23.53
C GLY A 227 -4.31 3.01 -23.23
N LYS A 228 -3.43 2.00 -23.22
CA LYS A 228 -3.80 0.59 -23.01
C LYS A 228 -3.92 0.20 -21.54
N THR A 229 -3.17 0.85 -20.65
CA THR A 229 -3.10 0.51 -19.22
C THR A 229 -3.09 1.75 -18.33
N ASN A 230 -3.30 1.56 -17.03
CA ASN A 230 -3.06 2.58 -16.00
C ASN A 230 -3.77 3.92 -16.25
N HIS A 231 -5.05 3.87 -16.56
CA HIS A 231 -5.89 5.04 -16.88
C HIS A 231 -6.12 5.98 -15.69
N LYS A 232 -6.02 5.48 -14.45
CA LYS A 232 -6.13 6.28 -13.21
C LYS A 232 -4.81 6.86 -12.73
N LEU A 233 -3.68 6.48 -13.34
CA LEU A 233 -2.34 6.79 -12.85
C LEU A 233 -2.06 8.29 -12.79
N LYS A 234 -1.54 8.74 -11.66
CA LYS A 234 -1.14 10.12 -11.32
C LYS A 234 0.34 10.24 -10.99
N LEU A 235 0.91 9.18 -10.43
CA LEU A 235 2.31 9.10 -10.02
C LEU A 235 2.80 7.67 -10.24
N PHE A 236 4.00 7.52 -10.80
CA PHE A 236 4.78 6.30 -10.58
C PHE A 236 6.24 6.63 -10.28
N LYS A 237 6.84 5.84 -9.41
CA LYS A 237 8.22 5.98 -8.95
C LYS A 237 8.90 4.63 -8.97
N PHE A 238 9.83 4.40 -9.90
CA PHE A 238 10.60 3.16 -9.97
C PHE A 238 12.06 3.46 -9.58
N THR A 239 12.56 2.74 -8.58
CA THR A 239 13.95 2.77 -8.12
C THR A 239 14.60 1.43 -8.45
N PHE A 240 15.58 1.46 -9.36
CA PHE A 240 16.21 0.27 -9.93
C PHE A 240 17.39 -0.22 -9.07
N TYR A 241 17.69 -1.53 -9.14
CA TYR A 241 18.86 -2.08 -8.45
C TYR A 241 20.18 -1.58 -9.08
N ILE A 242 20.28 -1.70 -10.40
CA ILE A 242 21.33 -1.11 -11.24
C ILE A 242 20.81 0.26 -11.75
N ARG A 243 21.67 1.13 -12.29
CA ARG A 243 21.19 2.32 -12.99
C ARG A 243 20.80 1.95 -14.41
N GLU A 244 19.74 2.56 -14.91
CA GLU A 244 19.25 2.36 -16.27
C GLU A 244 19.45 3.65 -17.08
N ASP A 245 19.75 3.53 -18.37
CA ASP A 245 19.95 4.68 -19.25
C ASP A 245 18.62 5.34 -19.65
N MET A 246 18.53 6.65 -19.45
CA MET A 246 17.36 7.47 -19.76
C MET A 246 16.99 7.41 -21.26
N LYS A 247 17.96 7.35 -22.18
CA LYS A 247 17.66 7.28 -23.62
C LYS A 247 16.97 5.96 -23.99
N GLU A 248 17.48 4.81 -23.50
CA GLU A 248 16.82 3.51 -23.73
C GLU A 248 15.46 3.39 -23.02
N VAL A 249 15.29 3.95 -21.82
CA VAL A 249 13.99 3.97 -21.12
C VAL A 249 12.94 4.77 -21.91
N LEU A 250 13.31 5.91 -22.48
CA LEU A 250 12.39 6.83 -23.18
C LEU A 250 12.37 6.68 -24.71
N LYS A 251 13.01 5.64 -25.23
CA LYS A 251 13.11 5.33 -26.64
C LYS A 251 11.74 5.31 -27.32
N ASP A 252 11.62 6.00 -28.45
CA ASP A 252 10.41 6.09 -29.24
C ASP A 252 9.15 6.57 -28.46
N CYS A 253 9.33 7.27 -27.33
CA CYS A 253 8.21 7.86 -26.57
C CYS A 253 7.91 9.33 -26.97
N GLY A 254 8.69 9.92 -27.88
CA GLY A 254 8.55 11.35 -28.22
C GLY A 254 8.87 12.26 -27.03
N ALA A 255 9.96 11.96 -26.31
CA ALA A 255 10.33 12.63 -25.08
C ALA A 255 11.07 13.95 -25.35
N GLU A 256 10.64 15.03 -24.70
CA GLU A 256 11.19 16.39 -24.84
C GLU A 256 11.77 16.88 -23.51
N ILE A 257 13.03 17.31 -23.46
CA ILE A 257 13.61 17.92 -22.23
C ILE A 257 13.23 19.38 -22.16
N MET A 258 12.62 19.78 -21.05
CA MET A 258 12.09 21.14 -20.85
C MET A 258 12.97 21.97 -19.92
N ASP A 259 13.17 23.24 -20.27
CA ASP A 259 14.00 24.16 -19.51
C ASP A 259 13.34 24.56 -18.17
N PRO A 260 13.98 24.34 -17.00
CA PRO A 260 13.41 24.67 -15.70
C PRO A 260 13.26 26.17 -15.43
N ARG A 261 13.82 27.04 -16.28
CA ARG A 261 13.65 28.50 -16.18
C ARG A 261 12.32 28.96 -16.78
N THR A 262 11.80 28.23 -17.78
CA THR A 262 10.61 28.64 -18.56
C THR A 262 9.42 27.71 -18.40
N THR A 263 9.64 26.45 -18.04
CA THR A 263 8.59 25.43 -17.92
C THR A 263 8.31 25.16 -16.46
N LYS A 264 7.13 25.57 -15.97
CA LYS A 264 6.71 25.40 -14.57
C LYS A 264 5.33 24.75 -14.52
N LEU A 265 5.19 23.68 -13.74
CA LEU A 265 3.96 22.89 -13.63
C LEU A 265 3.59 22.66 -12.17
N LYS A 266 2.32 22.90 -11.82
CA LYS A 266 1.79 22.73 -10.47
C LYS A 266 1.18 21.34 -10.31
N SER A 267 1.83 20.48 -9.52
CA SER A 267 1.32 19.15 -9.19
C SER A 267 0.78 19.10 -7.76
N TRP A 268 0.06 18.02 -7.43
CA TRP A 268 -0.38 17.73 -6.08
C TRP A 268 0.29 16.45 -5.60
N THR A 269 0.91 16.50 -4.41
CA THR A 269 1.47 15.35 -3.70
C THR A 269 0.62 15.03 -2.47
N LEU A 270 0.65 13.76 -2.06
CA LEU A 270 -0.04 13.29 -0.86
C LEU A 270 0.44 14.00 0.42
N ASP A 271 1.75 14.20 0.53
CA ASP A 271 2.39 14.57 1.80
C ASP A 271 2.54 16.09 1.99
N GLN A 272 2.64 16.86 0.90
CA GLN A 272 2.95 18.30 0.95
C GLN A 272 1.86 19.18 0.31
N GLY A 273 0.84 18.59 -0.32
CA GLY A 273 -0.21 19.34 -1.00
C GLY A 273 0.23 19.83 -2.39
N TYR A 274 0.06 21.12 -2.70
CA TYR A 274 0.45 21.64 -4.00
C TYR A 274 1.92 22.07 -4.02
N ILE A 275 2.68 21.52 -4.95
CA ILE A 275 4.08 21.87 -5.22
C ILE A 275 4.25 22.25 -6.69
N TRP A 276 5.35 22.92 -7.00
CA TRP A 276 5.74 23.28 -8.34
C TRP A 276 6.96 22.48 -8.80
N ARG A 277 6.88 21.96 -10.02
CA ARG A 277 7.96 21.26 -10.73
C ARG A 277 8.41 22.11 -11.90
N TYR A 278 9.71 22.33 -11.99
CA TYR A 278 10.33 23.12 -13.05
C TYR A 278 11.06 22.18 -14.02
N GLY A 279 10.83 22.34 -15.33
CA GLY A 279 11.47 21.55 -16.37
C GLY A 279 10.98 20.10 -16.44
N GLY A 280 11.92 19.16 -16.36
CA GLY A 280 11.70 17.72 -16.50
C GLY A 280 11.68 17.23 -17.96
N ILE A 281 11.47 15.94 -18.16
CA ILE A 281 11.28 15.34 -19.50
C ILE A 281 9.79 15.08 -19.72
N HIS A 282 9.24 15.62 -20.80
CA HIS A 282 7.81 15.62 -21.09
C HIS A 282 7.50 14.55 -22.13
N ILE A 283 6.47 13.74 -21.87
CA ILE A 283 5.94 12.72 -22.78
C ILE A 283 4.43 12.88 -22.84
N ARG A 284 3.84 12.83 -24.04
CA ARG A 284 2.39 12.95 -24.22
C ARG A 284 1.74 11.61 -24.54
N ARG A 285 0.63 11.33 -23.87
CA ARG A 285 -0.30 10.24 -24.20
C ARG A 285 -1.12 10.60 -25.45
N ASN A 286 -1.61 9.60 -26.17
CA ASN A 286 -2.41 9.80 -27.39
C ASN A 286 -3.71 10.61 -27.17
N ASP A 287 -4.21 10.73 -25.94
CA ASP A 287 -5.37 11.56 -25.56
C ASP A 287 -4.98 12.98 -25.06
N GLY A 288 -3.70 13.34 -25.13
CA GLY A 288 -3.17 14.65 -24.76
C GLY A 288 -2.66 14.77 -23.32
N ARG A 289 -2.90 13.78 -22.44
CA ARG A 289 -2.36 13.79 -21.06
C ARG A 289 -0.83 13.88 -21.05
N LEU A 290 -0.30 14.57 -20.05
CA LEU A 290 1.14 14.85 -19.95
C LEU A 290 1.76 14.03 -18.83
N ALA A 291 2.78 13.24 -19.16
CA ALA A 291 3.73 12.68 -18.21
C ALA A 291 4.95 13.60 -18.11
N VAL A 292 5.39 13.89 -16.88
CA VAL A 292 6.61 14.65 -16.59
C VAL A 292 7.52 13.79 -15.73
N ILE A 293 8.65 13.40 -16.31
CA ILE A 293 9.71 12.67 -15.64
C ILE A 293 10.62 13.70 -14.95
N GLN A 294 10.79 13.53 -13.65
CA GLN A 294 11.57 14.43 -12.82
C GLN A 294 13.07 14.13 -12.97
N THR A 295 13.84 15.13 -13.40
CA THR A 295 15.29 15.03 -13.69
C THR A 295 16.20 15.30 -12.48
N ASP A 296 15.62 15.80 -11.39
CA ASP A 296 16.31 16.26 -10.19
C ASP A 296 15.31 16.29 -9.02
N GLN A 297 15.76 16.13 -7.78
CA GLN A 297 14.85 16.02 -6.63
C GLN A 297 14.41 17.38 -6.04
N TYR A 298 14.45 18.49 -6.80
CA TYR A 298 13.96 19.77 -6.30
C TYR A 298 12.44 19.89 -6.42
N GLU A 299 11.83 20.47 -5.39
CA GLU A 299 10.42 20.79 -5.30
C GLU A 299 10.29 22.24 -4.84
N TYR A 300 9.50 23.03 -5.55
CA TYR A 300 9.31 24.46 -5.26
C TYR A 300 7.96 24.67 -4.59
N SER A 301 7.89 25.56 -3.60
CA SER A 301 6.62 25.85 -2.90
C SER A 301 5.71 26.77 -3.72
N THR A 302 6.30 27.57 -4.62
CA THR A 302 5.64 28.62 -5.38
C THR A 302 6.10 28.66 -6.85
N GLU A 303 5.35 29.39 -7.68
CA GLU A 303 5.66 29.57 -9.10
C GLU A 303 6.83 30.55 -9.35
N HIS A 304 7.12 31.42 -8.38
CA HIS A 304 8.01 32.57 -8.55
C HIS A 304 9.35 32.40 -7.82
N GLU A 305 9.67 31.19 -7.35
CA GLU A 305 11.02 30.84 -6.92
C GLU A 305 11.98 30.85 -8.13
N ASP A 306 13.20 31.33 -7.88
CA ASP A 306 14.31 31.23 -8.81
C ASP A 306 14.74 29.76 -8.95
N THR A 307 15.10 29.35 -10.17
CA THR A 307 15.60 28.00 -10.45
C THR A 307 16.91 27.77 -9.67
N ASP A 308 16.98 26.71 -8.86
CA ASP A 308 18.19 26.36 -8.12
C ASP A 308 19.37 26.16 -9.09
N PRO A 309 20.54 26.80 -8.86
CA PRO A 309 21.70 26.67 -9.75
C PRO A 309 22.14 25.22 -9.99
N ARG A 310 21.93 24.31 -9.03
CA ARG A 310 22.25 22.88 -9.13
C ARG A 310 21.25 22.16 -10.04
N GLN A 311 19.97 22.55 -10.03
CA GLN A 311 18.99 22.08 -11.01
C GLN A 311 19.40 22.54 -12.42
N LEU A 312 19.71 23.84 -12.59
CA LEU A 312 20.09 24.38 -13.89
C LEU A 312 21.35 23.71 -14.46
N GLN A 313 22.37 23.48 -13.63
CA GLN A 313 23.59 22.77 -14.03
C GLN A 313 23.29 21.32 -14.45
N ARG A 314 22.41 20.61 -13.72
CA ARG A 314 22.01 19.24 -14.07
C ARG A 314 21.22 19.20 -15.38
N TYR A 315 20.30 20.14 -15.59
CA TYR A 315 19.57 20.31 -16.85
C TYR A 315 20.51 20.54 -18.04
N LEU A 316 21.46 21.47 -17.94
CA LEU A 316 22.39 21.77 -19.04
C LEU A 316 23.24 20.54 -19.42
N LYS A 317 23.75 19.81 -18.44
CA LYS A 317 24.48 18.55 -18.68
C LYS A 317 23.59 17.46 -19.29
N ALA A 318 22.35 17.31 -18.80
CA ALA A 318 21.39 16.37 -19.35
C ALA A 318 21.03 16.69 -20.81
N LEU A 319 20.86 17.98 -21.13
CA LEU A 319 20.57 18.46 -22.48
C LEU A 319 21.74 18.22 -23.45
N GLU A 320 22.98 18.40 -23.00
CA GLU A 320 24.19 18.07 -23.77
C GLU A 320 24.23 16.57 -24.10
N ILE A 321 24.09 15.70 -23.09
CA ILE A 321 24.06 14.24 -23.28
C ILE A 321 22.90 13.83 -24.18
N TRP A 322 21.70 14.39 -24.00
CA TRP A 322 20.51 14.04 -24.77
C TRP A 322 20.66 14.33 -26.27
N ASN A 323 21.27 15.45 -26.61
CA ASN A 323 21.52 15.86 -28.00
C ASN A 323 22.81 15.24 -28.59
N SER A 324 23.62 14.56 -27.79
CA SER A 324 24.81 13.84 -28.26
C SER A 324 24.40 12.61 -29.08
N GLU A 325 24.92 12.53 -30.31
CA GLU A 325 24.87 11.34 -31.18
C GLU A 325 25.86 10.25 -30.74
N ASP A 326 26.79 10.55 -29.83
CA ASP A 326 27.73 9.58 -29.29
C ASP A 326 27.01 8.60 -28.34
N THR A 327 27.12 7.31 -28.64
CA THR A 327 26.49 6.24 -27.85
C THR A 327 27.26 5.88 -26.58
N SER A 328 28.43 6.48 -26.35
CA SER A 328 29.18 6.36 -25.09
C SER A 328 28.71 7.34 -24.00
N ASP A 329 27.96 8.40 -24.35
CA ASP A 329 27.34 9.33 -23.40
C ASP A 329 26.05 8.73 -22.80
N LEU A 330 26.20 7.91 -21.76
CA LEU A 330 25.07 7.31 -21.02
C LEU A 330 24.49 8.28 -19.97
N TRP A 331 23.17 8.45 -19.97
CA TRP A 331 22.47 9.14 -18.89
C TRP A 331 21.85 8.12 -17.93
N GLU A 332 22.70 7.53 -17.10
CA GLU A 332 22.31 6.55 -16.10
C GLU A 332 21.59 7.18 -14.89
N GLU A 333 20.34 6.79 -14.66
CA GLU A 333 19.59 7.14 -13.43
C GLU A 333 19.22 5.88 -12.64
N ARG A 334 19.14 6.01 -11.31
CA ARG A 334 18.64 4.95 -10.41
C ARG A 334 17.15 5.10 -10.13
N GLU A 335 16.61 6.31 -10.22
CA GLU A 335 15.25 6.63 -9.80
C GLU A 335 14.52 7.40 -10.90
N PHE A 336 13.37 6.86 -11.31
CA PHE A 336 12.50 7.44 -12.32
C PHE A 336 11.17 7.77 -11.64
N THR A 337 10.98 9.05 -11.31
CA THR A 337 9.76 9.57 -10.68
C THR A 337 8.97 10.37 -11.71
N VAL A 338 7.73 9.98 -11.97
CA VAL A 338 6.94 10.49 -13.10
C VAL A 338 5.54 10.91 -12.65
N TYR A 339 5.17 12.15 -12.99
CA TYR A 339 3.91 12.78 -12.62
C TYR A 339 3.00 12.87 -13.84
N ILE A 340 1.73 12.51 -13.69
CA ILE A 340 0.72 12.60 -14.75
C ILE A 340 -0.22 13.77 -14.46
N PHE A 341 -0.43 14.60 -15.48
CA PHE A 341 -1.29 15.78 -15.49
C PHE A 341 -2.46 15.59 -16.48
#